data_AF-E9CQP1-F1
#
_entry.id   AF-E9CQP1-F1
#
_cell.length_a   1.000
_cell.length_b   1.000
_cell.length_c   1.000
_cell.angle_alpha   90.00
_cell.angle_beta   90.00
_cell.angle_gamma   90.00
#
_symmetry.space_group_name_H-M   'P 1'
#
loop_
_entity.id
_entity.type
_entity.pdbx_description
1 polymer ?
#
loop_
_entity_poly.entity_id
_entity_poly.type
_entity_poly.pdbx_seq_one_letter_code
_entity_poly.pdbx_strand_id
1 'polypeptide(L)'
;ATPMVRGRRVFLAGIDWLPVTLRAGKNVKSEARRRGADRVVSYRYRDSQKNPQWVMGLVNWAKLALPKGCKDGYALALLIARQLKGSGYAIIAIDKTHYGFISSIDG
;
A
#
# COMPACT_ATOMS: atom_id res chain seq x y z
N ALA A 1 1.42 8.10 -4.48
CA ALA A 1 0.11 7.64 -3.98
C ALA A 1 -0.99 8.63 -4.35
N THR A 2 -2.08 8.12 -4.92
CA THR A 2 -3.27 8.88 -5.33
C THR A 2 -4.40 8.60 -4.34
N PRO A 3 -4.98 9.63 -3.69
CA PRO A 3 -6.05 9.46 -2.73
C PRO A 3 -7.42 9.38 -3.41
N MET A 4 -8.21 8.39 -3.01
CA MET A 4 -9.63 8.27 -3.31
C MET A 4 -10.42 8.49 -2.03
N VAL A 5 -11.24 9.52 -1.97
CA VAL A 5 -11.97 9.90 -0.76
C VAL A 5 -13.43 9.46 -0.85
N ARG A 6 -13.89 8.70 0.13
CA ARG A 6 -15.31 8.32 0.28
C ARG A 6 -15.80 8.70 1.67
N GLY A 7 -16.51 9.82 1.77
CA GLY A 7 -16.85 10.42 3.06
C GLY A 7 -15.59 10.86 3.81
N ARG A 8 -15.35 10.30 5.00
CA ARG A 8 -14.13 10.56 5.79
C ARG A 8 -13.04 9.49 5.62
N ARG A 9 -13.25 8.50 4.75
CA ARG A 9 -12.29 7.41 4.49
C ARG A 9 -11.44 7.74 3.27
N VAL A 10 -10.14 7.53 3.39
CA VAL A 10 -9.18 7.69 2.29
C VAL A 10 -8.67 6.31 1.88
N PHE A 11 -8.77 5.99 0.60
CA PHE A 11 -8.15 4.81 -0.01
C PHE A 11 -7.00 5.28 -0.90
N LEU A 12 -5.82 4.71 -0.71
CA LEU A 12 -4.61 5.11 -1.43
C LEU A 12 -4.29 4.08 -2.51
N ALA A 13 -4.29 4.53 -3.76
CA ALA A 13 -3.76 3.82 -4.92
C ALA A 13 -2.34 4.29 -5.24
N GLY A 14 -1.59 3.54 -6.05
CA GLY A 14 -0.24 3.93 -6.48
C GLY A 14 0.73 4.18 -5.30
N ILE A 15 0.67 3.30 -4.29
CA ILE A 15 1.67 3.27 -3.22
C ILE A 15 2.91 2.56 -3.77
N ASP A 16 4.08 3.14 -3.54
CA ASP A 16 5.35 2.51 -3.88
C ASP A 16 5.67 1.45 -2.82
N TRP A 17 5.64 0.19 -3.25
CA TRP A 17 5.94 -0.98 -2.42
C TRP A 17 7.40 -1.37 -2.56
N LEU A 18 8.06 -1.55 -1.42
CA LEU A 18 9.47 -1.90 -1.36
C LEU A 18 9.67 -3.14 -0.49
N PRO A 19 10.54 -4.08 -0.88
CA PRO A 19 10.92 -5.19 -0.01
C PRO A 19 11.59 -4.68 1.25
N VAL A 20 11.26 -5.31 2.38
CA VAL A 20 11.78 -4.98 3.71
C VAL A 20 12.76 -6.08 4.11
N THR A 21 14.02 -5.71 4.30
CA THR A 21 15.00 -6.62 4.89
C THR A 21 14.65 -6.90 6.35
N LEU A 22 15.04 -8.07 6.87
CA LEU A 22 14.83 -8.45 8.28
C LEU A 22 15.32 -7.37 9.27
N ARG A 23 16.43 -6.69 8.93
CA ARG A 23 16.99 -5.60 9.75
C ARG A 23 16.10 -4.36 9.73
N ALA A 24 15.57 -3.98 8.58
CA ALA A 24 14.63 -2.87 8.43
C ALA A 24 13.27 -3.16 9.09
N GLY A 25 12.84 -4.43 9.11
CA GLY A 25 11.61 -4.86 9.76
C GLY A 25 11.55 -4.56 11.26
N LYS A 26 12.70 -4.53 11.95
CA LYS A 26 12.78 -4.16 13.38
C LYS A 26 12.38 -2.70 13.65
N ASN A 27 12.50 -1.81 12.66
CA ASN A 27 12.14 -0.41 12.82
C ASN A 27 11.62 0.21 11.50
N VAL A 28 10.51 -0.33 11.00
CA VAL A 28 9.94 0.04 9.69
C VAL A 28 9.57 1.53 9.60
N LYS A 29 9.19 2.15 10.72
CA LYS A 29 8.87 3.59 10.78
C LYS A 29 10.11 4.47 10.60
N SER A 30 11.23 4.10 11.21
CA SER A 30 12.50 4.82 11.01
C SER A 30 12.97 4.68 9.57
N GLU A 31 12.87 3.48 9.00
CA GLU A 31 13.22 3.24 7.60
C GLU A 31 12.40 4.08 6.62
N ALA A 32 11.08 4.14 6.84
CA ALA A 32 10.19 4.97 6.02
C ALA A 32 10.58 6.45 6.07
N ARG A 33 10.88 6.99 7.27
CA ARG A 33 11.33 8.37 7.43
C ARG A 33 12.67 8.63 6.74
N ARG A 34 13.62 7.70 6.84
CA ARG A 34 14.91 7.77 6.14
C ARG A 34 14.74 7.84 4.62
N ARG A 35 13.66 7.24 4.09
CA ARG A 35 13.26 7.30 2.69
C ARG A 35 12.33 8.48 2.37
N GLY A 36 12.16 9.41 3.31
CA GLY A 36 11.39 10.62 3.11
C GLY A 36 9.88 10.42 3.11
N ALA A 37 9.36 9.39 3.79
CA ALA A 37 7.93 9.15 3.99
C ALA A 37 7.49 9.51 5.42
N ASP A 38 6.30 10.12 5.56
CA ASP A 38 5.70 10.48 6.86
C ASP A 38 4.72 9.41 7.40
N ARG A 39 4.32 8.47 6.54
CA ARG A 39 3.45 7.34 6.82
C ARG A 39 3.99 6.09 6.13
N VAL A 40 3.73 4.95 6.76
CA VAL A 40 4.14 3.64 6.28
C VAL A 40 3.04 2.63 6.57
N VAL A 41 2.84 1.73 5.61
CA VAL A 41 2.07 0.50 5.78
C VAL A 41 3.00 -0.67 5.52
N SER A 42 2.89 -1.76 6.29
CA SER A 42 3.69 -2.97 6.05
C SER A 42 2.77 -4.15 5.79
N TYR A 43 3.17 -5.01 4.86
CA TYR A 43 2.45 -6.23 4.52
C TYR A 43 3.42 -7.41 4.54
N ARG A 44 2.99 -8.50 5.17
CA ARG A 44 3.72 -9.76 5.25
C ARG A 44 2.93 -10.82 4.49
N TYR A 45 3.62 -11.55 3.63
CA TYR A 45 3.06 -12.66 2.87
C TYR A 45 4.02 -13.84 2.86
N ARG A 46 3.59 -14.95 2.27
CA ARG A 46 4.45 -16.11 1.99
C ARG A 46 4.57 -16.23 0.48
N ASP A 47 5.80 -16.41 0.00
CA ASP A 47 6.02 -16.64 -1.41
C ASP A 47 5.58 -18.04 -1.86
N SER A 48 5.68 -18.34 -3.16
CA SER A 48 5.38 -19.67 -3.72
C SER A 48 6.19 -20.79 -3.07
N GLN A 49 7.38 -20.48 -2.55
CA GLN A 49 8.25 -21.39 -1.81
C GLN A 49 7.96 -21.43 -0.30
N LYS A 50 6.90 -20.73 0.15
CA LYS A 50 6.46 -20.59 1.54
C LYS A 50 7.41 -19.79 2.44
N ASN A 51 8.40 -19.11 1.88
CA ASN A 51 9.28 -18.25 2.65
C ASN A 51 8.54 -16.96 3.05
N PRO A 52 8.77 -16.45 4.28
CA PRO A 52 8.11 -15.23 4.73
C PRO A 52 8.71 -14.00 4.05
N GLN A 53 7.89 -13.28 3.27
CA GLN A 53 8.26 -12.04 2.60
C GLN A 53 7.56 -10.84 3.24
N TRP A 54 8.26 -9.70 3.24
CA TRP A 54 7.84 -8.49 3.93
C TRP A 54 8.04 -7.32 2.97
N VAL A 55 7.00 -6.53 2.79
CA VAL A 55 7.04 -5.29 2.00
C VAL A 55 6.51 -4.13 2.83
N MET A 56 6.97 -2.93 2.49
CA MET A 56 6.43 -1.69 3.05
C MET A 56 5.99 -0.78 1.91
N GLY A 57 4.83 -0.16 2.11
CA GLY A 57 4.32 0.91 1.29
C GLY A 57 4.66 2.25 1.93
N LEU A 58 5.30 3.13 1.16
CA LEU A 58 5.70 4.47 1.62
C LEU A 58 4.68 5.51 1.17
N VAL A 59 4.32 6.43 2.07
CA VAL A 59 3.36 7.50 1.79
C VAL A 59 3.83 8.82 2.39
N ASN A 60 3.70 9.88 1.59
CA ASN A 60 3.84 11.27 2.03
C ASN A 60 2.45 11.89 2.20
N TRP A 61 1.80 11.55 3.30
CA TRP A 61 0.44 11.95 3.64
C TRP A 61 0.26 13.47 3.67
N ALA A 62 1.25 14.19 4.22
CA ALA A 62 1.22 15.65 4.29
C ALA A 62 1.24 16.31 2.90
N LYS A 63 1.71 15.61 1.86
CA LYS A 63 1.70 16.09 0.47
C LYS A 63 0.40 15.73 -0.27
N LEU A 64 -0.50 14.97 0.35
CA LEU A 64 -1.79 14.63 -0.26
C LEU A 64 -2.78 15.78 -0.04
N ALA A 65 -3.44 16.23 -1.10
CA ALA A 65 -4.51 17.23 -1.04
C ALA A 65 -5.81 16.60 -0.48
N LEU A 66 -5.83 16.31 0.83
CA LEU A 66 -6.95 15.63 1.49
C LEU A 66 -7.95 16.62 2.09
N PRO A 67 -9.26 16.33 2.04
CA PRO A 67 -10.28 17.11 2.74
C PRO A 67 -10.07 17.14 4.25
N LYS A 68 -10.48 18.24 4.89
CA LYS A 68 -10.43 18.39 6.36
C LYS A 68 -11.19 17.23 7.04
N GLY A 69 -10.59 16.70 8.11
CA GLY A 69 -11.16 15.60 8.90
C GLY A 69 -10.76 14.20 8.46
N CYS A 70 -10.04 14.04 7.35
CA CYS A 70 -9.42 12.76 6.96
C CYS A 70 -8.12 12.56 7.77
N LYS A 71 -8.14 11.66 8.76
CA LYS A 71 -6.98 11.40 9.65
C LYS A 71 -6.18 10.16 9.27
N ASP A 72 -6.86 9.17 8.71
CA ASP A 72 -6.30 7.85 8.40
C ASP A 72 -6.67 7.43 6.98
N GLY A 73 -5.88 6.49 6.44
CA GLY A 73 -6.12 5.94 5.11
C GLY A 73 -5.77 4.47 5.01
N TYR A 74 -6.36 3.82 4.00
CA TYR A 74 -6.20 2.41 3.70
C TYR A 74 -5.42 2.24 2.41
N ALA A 75 -4.46 1.32 2.38
CA ALA A 75 -3.81 0.91 1.14
C ALA A 75 -4.80 0.06 0.31
N LEU A 76 -5.27 0.61 -0.82
CA LEU A 76 -6.27 -0.07 -1.66
C LEU A 76 -5.75 -1.43 -2.14
N ALA A 77 -4.47 -1.49 -2.52
CA ALA A 77 -3.80 -2.72 -2.95
C ALA A 77 -3.95 -3.86 -1.92
N LEU A 78 -3.89 -3.59 -0.62
CA LEU A 78 -3.98 -4.64 0.41
C LEU A 78 -5.39 -5.18 0.62
N LEU A 79 -6.42 -4.40 0.29
CA LEU A 79 -7.82 -4.86 0.33
C LEU A 79 -8.10 -5.86 -0.79
N ILE A 80 -7.37 -5.76 -1.89
CA ILE A 80 -7.57 -6.55 -3.10
C ILE A 80 -6.57 -7.71 -3.16
N ALA A 81 -5.30 -7.50 -2.80
CA ALA A 81 -4.28 -8.54 -2.76
C ALA A 81 -4.71 -9.75 -1.92
N ARG A 82 -5.40 -9.51 -0.79
CA ARG A 82 -5.98 -10.60 0.02
C ARG A 82 -7.01 -11.46 -0.71
N GLN A 83 -7.61 -10.94 -1.78
CA GLN A 83 -8.59 -11.64 -2.60
C GLN A 83 -7.93 -12.39 -3.77
N LEU A 84 -6.69 -12.03 -4.15
CA LEU A 84 -5.99 -12.59 -5.31
C LEU A 84 -5.44 -14.02 -5.10
N LYS A 85 -5.63 -14.65 -3.92
CA LYS A 85 -5.23 -16.04 -3.61
C LYS A 85 -3.78 -16.41 -4.03
N GLY A 86 -2.86 -15.45 -4.05
CA GLY A 86 -1.48 -15.60 -4.49
C GLY A 86 -1.15 -14.67 -5.65
N SER A 87 -0.52 -15.20 -6.69
CA SER A 87 -0.15 -14.41 -7.86
C SER A 87 -1.38 -14.06 -8.71
N GLY A 88 -1.48 -12.80 -9.12
CA GLY A 88 -2.57 -12.34 -9.96
C GLY A 88 -2.60 -10.83 -10.10
N TYR A 89 -3.58 -10.35 -10.84
CA TYR A 89 -3.84 -8.92 -10.95
C TYR A 89 -5.34 -8.64 -10.96
N ALA A 90 -5.69 -7.42 -10.59
CA ALA A 90 -7.02 -6.87 -10.69
C ALA A 90 -6.94 -5.48 -11.33
N ILE A 91 -7.87 -5.22 -12.25
CA ILE A 91 -8.14 -3.89 -12.79
C ILE A 91 -9.54 -3.52 -12.29
N ILE A 92 -9.64 -2.42 -11.56
CA ILE A 92 -10.91 -2.01 -10.92
C ILE A 92 -11.22 -0.59 -11.33
N ALA A 93 -12.45 -0.35 -11.81
CA ALA A 93 -12.92 1.00 -12.07
C ALA A 93 -12.95 1.79 -10.75
N ILE A 94 -12.22 2.90 -10.71
CA ILE A 94 -12.19 3.83 -9.58
C ILE A 94 -13.30 4.87 -9.75
N ASP A 95 -13.45 5.39 -10.97
CA ASP A 95 -14.52 6.28 -11.40
C ASP A 95 -14.75 6.11 -12.91
N LYS A 96 -15.44 7.06 -13.57
CA LYS A 96 -15.75 7.01 -15.00
C LYS A 96 -14.54 7.13 -15.93
N THR A 97 -13.41 7.63 -15.43
CA THR A 97 -12.23 7.96 -16.23
C THR A 97 -10.96 7.27 -15.73
N HIS A 98 -10.96 6.71 -14.53
CA HIS A 98 -9.79 6.10 -13.91
C HIS A 98 -10.01 4.64 -13.53
N TYR A 99 -8.98 3.82 -13.76
CA TYR A 99 -8.91 2.44 -13.30
C TYR A 99 -7.70 2.27 -12.37
N GLY A 100 -7.89 1.53 -11.30
CA GLY A 100 -6.82 1.07 -10.43
C GLY A 100 -6.29 -0.27 -10.94
N PHE A 101 -4.97 -0.34 -11.14
CA PHE A 101 -4.27 -1.60 -11.40
C PHE A 101 -3.55 -2.07 -10.15
N ILE A 102 -3.76 -3.32 -9.79
CA ILE A 102 -3.07 -4.00 -8.67
C ILE A 102 -2.58 -5.33 -9.17
N SER A 103 -1.30 -5.61 -8.97
CA SER A 103 -0.70 -6.92 -9.21
C SER A 103 -0.05 -7.43 -7.93
N SER A 104 -0.21 -8.71 -7.67
CA SER A 104 0.60 -9.46 -6.71
C SER A 104 1.41 -10.48 -7.48
N ILE A 105 2.72 -10.51 -7.25
CA ILE A 105 3.64 -11.45 -7.89
C ILE A 105 4.25 -12.28 -6.78
N ASP A 106 4.14 -13.60 -6.91
CA ASP A 106 4.71 -14.56 -5.98
C ASP A 106 4.12 -14.43 -4.56
N GLY A 107 2.85 -14.04 -4.42
CA GLY A 107 2.14 -13.92 -3.14
C GLY A 107 1.56 -12.55 -2.87
#